data_AF-A0A2S7WDI8-F1
#
_entry.id   AF-A0A2S7WDI8-F1
#
_cell.length_a   1.000
_cell.length_b   1.000
_cell.length_c   1.000
_cell.angle_alpha   90.00
_cell.angle_beta   90.00
_cell.angle_gamma   90.00
#
_symmetry.space_group_name_H-M   'P 1'
#
loop_
_entity.id
_entity.type
_entity.pdbx_description
1 polymer ?
#
loop_
_entity_poly.entity_id
_entity_poly.type
_entity_poly.pdbx_seq_one_letter_code
_entity_poly.pdbx_strand_id
1 'polypeptide(L)'
;MKKNYLLLLLLLINTVLFSQNIDFTNNAGTGDKLWSTATNWTPNGVPSSASIVRLPLIVESLVDADFTIKQILVPFGTSGDVPVGGTNTVTINVAVANAVAIDNASNNDIKLIFNGKVTINNSAGFSNMRNSNGTGNSIEFATGSTLKISTGFQPSEGSSNDFFFNGKIEGTANLRFGANTTSTFGNTVSNTGYTGELVQLLNSSIIVNTADDVVFYDGLKIQVNGNNSSATLNGENVFKSGITVGGTNTYTFNVNKNQSAMTNIIFQGGGTLNLVVDNAVTNLSFANNSANPWLTGTVNITGFKNGVIRFGTDNTGLTAQQLSQIKATGITAFALDSEGYLIDAATASVNDFEENTINPIAYPTISSDIINFKEAQNNVKVFDVNGRVILHNTAKNQTVLTVSSLPRGLYFVMFDNKKVEKIIKQ
;
A
#
# COMPACT_ATOMS: atom_id res chain seq x y z
N MET A 1 12.75 14.62 -85.95
CA MET A 1 11.76 14.06 -84.99
C MET A 1 12.36 14.18 -83.59
N LYS A 2 11.93 15.19 -82.83
CA LYS A 2 12.35 15.43 -81.44
C LYS A 2 11.09 15.44 -80.58
N LYS A 3 11.26 14.99 -79.33
CA LYS A 3 10.40 15.16 -78.15
C LYS A 3 9.42 14.01 -77.88
N ASN A 4 9.70 13.24 -76.83
CA ASN A 4 8.91 13.22 -75.58
C ASN A 4 9.27 12.01 -74.71
N TYR A 5 10.47 12.00 -74.12
CA TYR A 5 10.83 11.10 -73.01
C TYR A 5 11.10 11.92 -71.74
N LEU A 6 10.19 12.83 -71.40
CA LEU A 6 10.33 13.62 -70.18
C LEU A 6 8.97 14.08 -69.64
N LEU A 7 8.07 13.15 -69.35
CA LEU A 7 6.91 13.45 -68.50
C LEU A 7 6.27 12.17 -67.90
N LEU A 8 7.07 11.29 -67.29
CA LEU A 8 6.53 10.19 -66.49
C LEU A 8 7.37 9.94 -65.23
N LEU A 9 7.83 11.02 -64.59
CA LEU A 9 8.58 10.96 -63.35
C LEU A 9 8.33 12.21 -62.50
N LEU A 10 7.11 12.42 -62.00
CA LEU A 10 6.85 13.17 -60.75
C LEU A 10 5.34 13.17 -60.39
N LEU A 11 4.83 12.10 -59.77
CA LEU A 11 3.60 12.19 -58.95
C LEU A 11 3.43 10.97 -58.04
N LEU A 12 4.47 10.64 -57.27
CA LEU A 12 4.25 10.02 -55.95
C LEU A 12 4.11 11.17 -54.96
N ILE A 13 2.90 11.72 -54.86
CA ILE A 13 2.52 12.49 -53.66
C ILE A 13 2.37 11.45 -52.56
N ASN A 14 3.43 11.22 -51.80
CA ASN A 14 3.28 10.68 -50.46
C ASN A 14 2.47 11.72 -49.68
N THR A 15 1.19 11.47 -49.47
CA THR A 15 0.39 12.25 -48.52
C THR A 15 0.98 12.01 -47.14
N VAL A 16 1.88 12.87 -46.72
CA VAL A 16 2.27 12.97 -45.32
C VAL A 16 1.00 13.40 -44.59
N LEU A 17 0.38 12.46 -43.87
CA LEU A 17 -0.76 12.75 -43.00
C LEU A 17 -0.24 13.59 -41.83
N PHE A 18 -0.21 14.91 -42.02
CA PHE A 18 0.01 15.84 -40.92
C PHE A 18 -1.11 15.70 -39.91
N SER A 19 -0.78 15.92 -38.63
CA SER A 19 -1.79 15.99 -37.58
C SER A 19 -2.76 17.13 -37.90
N GLN A 20 -4.05 16.84 -37.98
CA GLN A 20 -5.06 17.85 -38.31
C GLN A 20 -5.83 18.23 -37.05
N ASN A 21 -5.79 19.51 -36.69
CA ASN A 21 -6.67 20.03 -35.64
C ASN A 21 -8.11 20.01 -36.14
N ILE A 22 -9.02 19.48 -35.31
CA ILE A 22 -10.46 19.53 -35.56
C ILE A 22 -11.16 20.02 -34.30
N ASP A 23 -11.94 21.08 -34.44
CA ASP A 23 -12.58 21.77 -33.32
C ASP A 23 -14.01 21.29 -33.18
N PHE A 24 -14.38 20.86 -31.98
CA PHE A 24 -15.78 20.63 -31.66
C PHE A 24 -16.48 21.98 -31.45
N THR A 25 -17.21 22.42 -32.47
CA THR A 25 -17.97 23.69 -32.44
C THR A 25 -19.45 23.48 -32.17
N ASN A 26 -19.91 22.22 -32.12
CA ASN A 26 -21.30 21.83 -31.99
C ASN A 26 -22.22 22.65 -32.89
N ASN A 27 -21.85 22.84 -34.17
CA ASN A 27 -22.59 23.68 -35.12
C ASN A 27 -22.91 25.08 -34.54
N ALA A 28 -21.84 25.81 -34.19
CA ALA A 28 -21.90 27.09 -33.49
C ALA A 28 -22.73 27.05 -32.19
N GLY A 29 -22.66 25.94 -31.45
CA GLY A 29 -23.34 25.72 -30.19
C GLY A 29 -24.77 25.15 -30.28
N THR A 30 -25.35 25.01 -31.47
CA THR A 30 -26.75 24.60 -31.67
C THR A 30 -26.95 23.15 -32.13
N GLY A 31 -25.86 22.40 -32.31
CA GLY A 31 -25.85 21.03 -32.76
C GLY A 31 -26.34 20.02 -31.72
N ASP A 32 -26.40 18.76 -32.15
CA ASP A 32 -26.87 17.61 -31.37
C ASP A 32 -25.83 17.07 -30.35
N LYS A 33 -24.66 17.69 -30.28
CA LYS A 33 -23.52 17.35 -29.43
C LYS A 33 -22.77 16.06 -29.80
N LEU A 34 -23.19 15.36 -30.85
CA LEU A 34 -22.64 14.07 -31.26
C LEU A 34 -21.30 14.24 -31.98
N TRP A 35 -20.36 13.32 -31.74
CA TRP A 35 -19.08 13.28 -32.44
C TRP A 35 -19.23 12.75 -33.88
N SER A 36 -20.25 11.93 -34.16
CA SER A 36 -20.54 11.41 -35.51
C SER A 36 -21.17 12.43 -36.46
N THR A 37 -21.71 13.54 -35.95
CA THR A 37 -22.34 14.59 -36.75
C THR A 37 -21.28 15.53 -37.33
N ALA A 38 -20.97 15.40 -38.63
CA ALA A 38 -19.89 16.14 -39.30
C ALA A 38 -20.00 17.67 -39.21
N THR A 39 -21.21 18.23 -39.12
CA THR A 39 -21.46 19.68 -38.96
C THR A 39 -21.15 20.20 -37.56
N ASN A 40 -20.92 19.32 -36.56
CA ASN A 40 -20.50 19.73 -35.23
C ASN A 40 -19.02 20.09 -35.15
N TRP A 41 -18.28 19.88 -36.24
CA TRP A 41 -16.83 20.03 -36.27
C TRP A 41 -16.39 21.13 -37.22
N THR A 42 -15.23 21.70 -36.94
CA THR A 42 -14.55 22.66 -37.84
C THR A 42 -13.08 22.27 -37.98
N PRO A 43 -12.58 22.00 -39.21
CA PRO A 43 -13.34 21.91 -40.47
C PRO A 43 -14.44 20.83 -40.44
N ASN A 44 -15.44 20.95 -41.31
CA ASN A 44 -16.54 19.99 -41.40
C ASN A 44 -16.00 18.58 -41.69
N GLY A 45 -16.42 17.61 -40.89
CA GLY A 45 -15.92 16.24 -40.90
C GLY A 45 -16.03 15.62 -39.52
N VAL A 46 -15.70 14.35 -39.37
CA VAL A 46 -15.65 13.70 -38.05
C VAL A 46 -14.19 13.41 -37.66
N PRO A 47 -13.86 13.27 -36.37
CA PRO A 47 -12.52 12.92 -35.95
C PRO A 47 -12.02 11.63 -36.58
N SER A 48 -10.72 11.58 -36.86
CA SER A 48 -10.03 10.43 -37.47
C SER A 48 -8.73 10.13 -36.74
N SER A 49 -8.04 9.05 -37.12
CA SER A 49 -6.77 8.66 -36.52
C SER A 49 -5.63 9.67 -36.73
N ALA A 50 -5.81 10.67 -37.60
CA ALA A 50 -4.88 11.78 -37.77
C ALA A 50 -5.24 13.03 -36.95
N SER A 51 -6.39 13.03 -36.27
CA SER A 51 -6.97 14.22 -35.66
C SER A 51 -6.40 14.51 -34.27
N ILE A 52 -6.05 15.78 -34.03
CA ILE A 52 -6.03 16.38 -32.69
C ILE A 52 -7.42 16.97 -32.47
N VAL A 53 -8.19 16.36 -31.59
CA VAL A 53 -9.54 16.80 -31.22
C VAL A 53 -9.41 17.95 -30.23
N ARG A 54 -9.84 19.15 -30.64
CA ARG A 54 -9.86 20.33 -29.78
C ARG A 54 -11.27 20.58 -29.26
N LEU A 55 -11.37 20.84 -27.96
CA LEU A 55 -12.65 21.00 -27.25
C LEU A 55 -12.76 22.42 -26.64
N PRO A 56 -13.11 23.45 -27.43
CA PRO A 56 -13.18 24.84 -26.96
C PRO A 56 -14.48 25.19 -26.21
N LEU A 57 -15.45 24.28 -26.17
CA LEU A 57 -16.79 24.56 -25.64
C LEU A 57 -17.01 23.93 -24.26
N ILE A 58 -17.83 24.60 -23.46
CA ILE A 58 -18.27 24.15 -22.12
C ILE A 58 -19.51 23.22 -22.18
N VAL A 59 -19.81 22.70 -23.37
CA VAL A 59 -20.92 21.76 -23.58
C VAL A 59 -20.38 20.34 -23.56
N GLU A 60 -21.13 19.41 -22.97
CA GLU A 60 -20.76 18.00 -23.02
C GLU A 60 -20.81 17.50 -24.46
N SER A 61 -19.64 17.15 -24.99
CA SER A 61 -19.52 16.47 -26.28
C SER A 61 -19.73 14.97 -26.10
N LEU A 62 -20.45 14.33 -27.00
CA LEU A 62 -20.91 12.95 -26.86
C LEU A 62 -20.22 12.03 -27.86
N VAL A 63 -19.39 11.12 -27.36
CA VAL A 63 -18.78 10.02 -28.13
C VAL A 63 -19.86 8.96 -28.37
N ASP A 64 -20.57 9.08 -29.49
CA ASP A 64 -21.72 8.26 -29.87
C ASP A 64 -21.38 7.13 -30.87
N ALA A 65 -20.15 7.14 -31.38
CA ALA A 65 -19.55 6.05 -32.15
C ALA A 65 -18.11 5.84 -31.67
N ASP A 66 -17.49 4.72 -32.02
CA ASP A 66 -16.09 4.49 -31.66
C ASP A 66 -15.17 5.33 -32.54
N PHE A 67 -14.27 6.08 -31.93
CA PHE A 67 -13.29 6.93 -32.63
C PHE A 67 -11.86 6.51 -32.27
N THR A 68 -10.96 6.60 -33.24
CA THR A 68 -9.51 6.57 -32.99
C THR A 68 -8.94 7.92 -33.37
N ILE A 69 -8.17 8.55 -32.48
CA ILE A 69 -7.61 9.91 -32.65
C ILE A 69 -6.16 9.99 -32.14
N LYS A 70 -5.45 11.07 -32.42
CA LYS A 70 -4.10 11.31 -31.89
C LYS A 70 -4.08 11.89 -30.49
N GLN A 71 -4.99 12.83 -30.22
CA GLN A 71 -4.95 13.62 -28.98
C GLN A 71 -6.32 14.25 -28.69
N ILE A 72 -6.63 14.42 -27.42
CA ILE A 72 -7.67 15.34 -26.93
C ILE A 72 -6.97 16.57 -26.32
N LEU A 73 -7.42 17.76 -26.72
CA LEU A 73 -6.83 19.03 -26.31
C LEU A 73 -7.93 20.03 -25.93
N VAL A 74 -7.92 20.55 -24.71
CA VAL A 74 -8.64 21.79 -24.40
C VAL A 74 -7.77 22.96 -24.82
N PRO A 75 -8.21 23.81 -25.77
CA PRO A 75 -7.39 24.90 -26.28
C PRO A 75 -7.29 26.05 -25.27
N PHE A 76 -6.24 26.86 -25.45
CA PHE A 76 -6.04 28.12 -24.73
C PHE A 76 -7.28 29.02 -24.79
N GLY A 77 -7.58 29.75 -23.72
CA GLY A 77 -8.73 30.66 -23.65
C GLY A 77 -10.07 30.01 -23.29
N THR A 78 -10.16 28.68 -23.22
CA THR A 78 -11.40 27.98 -22.80
C THR A 78 -11.73 28.33 -21.35
N SER A 79 -12.90 28.90 -21.07
CA SER A 79 -13.22 29.56 -19.79
C SER A 79 -14.35 28.87 -19.01
N GLY A 80 -14.36 27.54 -19.01
CA GLY A 80 -15.18 26.71 -18.14
C GLY A 80 -14.83 25.24 -18.29
N ASP A 81 -15.43 24.41 -17.44
CA ASP A 81 -15.22 22.96 -17.47
C ASP A 81 -15.69 22.36 -18.80
N VAL A 82 -14.93 21.38 -19.28
CA VAL A 82 -15.12 20.73 -20.58
C VAL A 82 -15.44 19.25 -20.38
N PRO A 83 -16.73 18.88 -20.37
CA PRO A 83 -17.13 17.48 -20.24
C PRO A 83 -17.11 16.72 -21.59
N VAL A 84 -16.67 15.46 -21.54
CA VAL A 84 -16.66 14.50 -22.64
C VAL A 84 -17.36 13.23 -22.19
N GLY A 85 -18.56 12.99 -22.72
CA GLY A 85 -19.41 11.86 -22.41
C GLY A 85 -19.65 10.95 -23.60
N GLY A 86 -20.76 10.21 -23.56
CA GLY A 86 -21.16 9.27 -24.60
C GLY A 86 -20.99 7.79 -24.21
N THR A 87 -21.63 6.92 -24.97
CA THR A 87 -21.71 5.48 -24.69
C THR A 87 -20.55 4.68 -25.29
N ASN A 88 -19.88 5.27 -26.28
CA ASN A 88 -18.85 4.64 -27.09
C ASN A 88 -17.44 5.06 -26.66
N THR A 89 -16.45 4.48 -27.33
CA THR A 89 -15.05 4.58 -26.90
C THR A 89 -14.27 5.55 -27.77
N VAL A 90 -13.54 6.47 -27.13
CA VAL A 90 -12.45 7.19 -27.79
C VAL A 90 -11.12 6.47 -27.53
N THR A 91 -10.48 6.00 -28.59
CA THR A 91 -9.14 5.41 -28.56
C THR A 91 -8.11 6.45 -28.96
N ILE A 92 -7.13 6.69 -28.10
CA ILE A 92 -6.06 7.65 -28.36
C ILE A 92 -4.77 6.90 -28.70
N ASN A 93 -4.30 7.10 -29.93
CA ASN A 93 -3.03 6.58 -30.45
C ASN A 93 -2.19 7.76 -30.98
N VAL A 94 -1.27 8.25 -30.17
CA VAL A 94 -0.41 9.39 -30.55
C VAL A 94 0.61 9.01 -31.63
N ALA A 95 0.92 7.71 -31.76
CA ALA A 95 1.95 7.15 -32.65
C ALA A 95 3.36 7.73 -32.45
N VAL A 96 3.61 8.32 -31.28
CA VAL A 96 4.90 8.89 -30.87
C VAL A 96 5.12 8.58 -29.39
N ALA A 97 6.30 8.07 -29.04
CA ALA A 97 6.65 7.75 -27.67
C ALA A 97 6.72 9.02 -26.80
N ASN A 98 6.15 8.96 -25.59
CA ASN A 98 6.11 10.03 -24.61
C ASN A 98 5.45 11.33 -25.11
N ALA A 99 4.58 11.24 -26.11
CA ALA A 99 3.80 12.38 -26.57
C ALA A 99 2.52 12.55 -25.75
N VAL A 100 1.94 13.76 -25.79
CA VAL A 100 0.74 14.11 -25.02
C VAL A 100 -0.50 13.58 -25.74
N ALA A 101 -1.20 12.64 -25.10
CA ALA A 101 -2.48 12.09 -25.55
C ALA A 101 -3.67 12.94 -25.07
N ILE A 102 -3.57 13.53 -23.89
CA ILE A 102 -4.62 14.35 -23.29
C ILE A 102 -4.00 15.62 -22.72
N ASP A 103 -4.46 16.78 -23.17
CA ASP A 103 -3.89 18.06 -22.75
C ASP A 103 -4.99 19.04 -22.35
N ASN A 104 -4.93 19.53 -21.11
CA ASN A 104 -5.70 20.69 -20.70
C ASN A 104 -4.82 21.94 -20.80
N ALA A 105 -4.83 22.58 -21.97
CA ALA A 105 -4.02 23.75 -22.28
C ALA A 105 -4.77 25.07 -22.06
N SER A 106 -5.93 25.06 -21.39
CA SER A 106 -6.59 26.30 -20.98
C SER A 106 -5.72 27.10 -20.01
N ASN A 107 -5.86 28.42 -20.00
CA ASN A 107 -5.24 29.33 -19.04
C ASN A 107 -6.23 29.89 -18.01
N ASN A 108 -7.41 29.27 -17.85
CA ASN A 108 -8.49 29.77 -16.99
C ASN A 108 -8.86 28.82 -15.83
N ASP A 109 -7.94 27.97 -15.38
CA ASP A 109 -8.12 27.07 -14.23
C ASP A 109 -9.41 26.23 -14.30
N ILE A 110 -9.50 25.38 -15.33
CA ILE A 110 -10.70 24.60 -15.67
C ILE A 110 -10.45 23.09 -15.57
N LYS A 111 -11.54 22.31 -15.55
CA LYS A 111 -11.48 20.84 -15.63
C LYS A 111 -11.75 20.32 -17.04
N LEU A 112 -10.90 19.40 -17.52
CA LEU A 112 -11.28 18.46 -18.59
C LEU A 112 -11.84 17.20 -17.92
N ILE A 113 -13.11 16.89 -18.18
CA ILE A 113 -13.85 15.84 -17.46
C ILE A 113 -14.26 14.74 -18.44
N PHE A 114 -13.82 13.51 -18.19
CA PHE A 114 -14.24 12.32 -18.93
C PHE A 114 -15.35 11.61 -18.18
N ASN A 115 -16.57 11.66 -18.72
CA ASN A 115 -17.73 10.91 -18.24
C ASN A 115 -17.90 9.56 -18.97
N GLY A 116 -17.24 9.40 -20.13
CA GLY A 116 -17.34 8.22 -21.00
C GLY A 116 -16.17 7.23 -20.92
N LYS A 117 -15.89 6.54 -22.03
CA LYS A 117 -14.85 5.52 -22.14
C LYS A 117 -13.65 6.05 -22.94
N VAL A 118 -12.47 5.98 -22.35
CA VAL A 118 -11.20 6.35 -22.98
C VAL A 118 -10.28 5.14 -23.03
N THR A 119 -9.69 4.86 -24.19
CA THR A 119 -8.64 3.84 -24.34
C THR A 119 -7.33 4.49 -24.76
N ILE A 120 -6.27 4.30 -24.00
CA ILE A 120 -4.90 4.65 -24.40
C ILE A 120 -4.27 3.45 -25.10
N ASN A 121 -3.95 3.61 -26.39
CA ASN A 121 -3.37 2.56 -27.22
C ASN A 121 -2.34 3.13 -28.22
N ASN A 122 -1.21 3.59 -27.68
CA ASN A 122 -0.09 4.13 -28.42
C ASN A 122 1.00 3.06 -28.61
N SER A 123 1.01 2.41 -29.77
CA SER A 123 1.99 1.36 -30.07
C SER A 123 3.45 1.82 -30.04
N ALA A 124 3.69 3.14 -30.10
CA ALA A 124 5.04 3.71 -30.01
C ALA A 124 5.58 3.75 -28.56
N GLY A 125 4.75 3.53 -27.54
CA GLY A 125 5.18 3.48 -26.14
C GLY A 125 4.29 4.31 -25.21
N PHE A 126 4.90 4.94 -24.20
CA PHE A 126 4.15 5.72 -23.22
C PHE A 126 3.43 6.91 -23.87
N SER A 127 2.28 7.27 -23.33
CA SER A 127 1.59 8.54 -23.62
C SER A 127 1.39 9.33 -22.35
N ASN A 128 1.29 10.66 -22.48
CA ASN A 128 1.15 11.56 -21.35
C ASN A 128 -0.24 12.17 -21.30
N MET A 129 -0.68 12.53 -20.10
CA MET A 129 -1.64 13.60 -19.89
C MET A 129 -1.01 14.77 -19.11
N ARG A 130 -1.43 16.00 -19.41
CA ARG A 130 -0.82 17.21 -18.82
C ARG A 130 -1.85 18.34 -18.68
N ASN A 131 -1.73 19.12 -17.61
CA ASN A 131 -2.39 20.42 -17.47
C ASN A 131 -1.37 21.52 -17.81
N SER A 132 -1.42 22.09 -19.02
CA SER A 132 -0.27 22.80 -19.58
C SER A 132 -0.10 24.26 -19.16
N ASN A 133 -1.17 24.99 -18.81
CA ASN A 133 -1.10 26.45 -18.64
C ASN A 133 -1.74 26.98 -17.35
N GLY A 134 -3.02 26.66 -17.08
CA GLY A 134 -3.71 27.09 -15.85
C GLY A 134 -3.15 26.40 -14.61
N THR A 135 -2.90 27.16 -13.55
CA THR A 135 -2.39 26.66 -12.26
C THR A 135 -3.44 25.89 -11.45
N GLY A 136 -4.71 26.07 -11.75
CA GLY A 136 -5.83 25.32 -11.21
C GLY A 136 -6.47 24.36 -12.22
N ASN A 137 -5.86 24.16 -13.39
CA ASN A 137 -6.37 23.19 -14.35
C ASN A 137 -6.31 21.77 -13.76
N SER A 138 -7.26 20.93 -14.12
CA SER A 138 -7.19 19.50 -13.83
C SER A 138 -7.73 18.64 -14.95
N ILE A 139 -7.38 17.36 -14.92
CA ILE A 139 -7.99 16.32 -15.74
C ILE A 139 -8.64 15.31 -14.80
N GLU A 140 -9.90 14.99 -15.08
CA GLU A 140 -10.74 14.12 -14.26
C GLU A 140 -11.35 13.01 -15.10
N PHE A 141 -11.16 11.76 -14.68
CA PHE A 141 -11.97 10.62 -15.12
C PHE A 141 -13.10 10.44 -14.10
N ALA A 142 -14.29 10.92 -14.44
CA ALA A 142 -15.42 11.04 -13.51
C ALA A 142 -15.99 9.68 -13.07
N THR A 143 -16.81 9.68 -12.02
CA THR A 143 -17.54 8.47 -11.59
C THR A 143 -18.35 7.88 -12.75
N GLY A 144 -18.27 6.56 -12.92
CA GLY A 144 -18.92 5.83 -14.02
C GLY A 144 -18.13 5.80 -15.33
N SER A 145 -17.05 6.58 -15.47
CA SER A 145 -16.16 6.50 -16.63
C SER A 145 -15.26 5.27 -16.60
N THR A 146 -14.62 4.98 -17.73
CA THR A 146 -13.61 3.93 -17.83
C THR A 146 -12.39 4.44 -18.58
N LEU A 147 -11.22 4.28 -17.96
CA LEU A 147 -9.91 4.49 -18.57
C LEU A 147 -9.24 3.13 -18.80
N LYS A 148 -9.15 2.70 -20.05
CA LYS A 148 -8.42 1.48 -20.44
C LYS A 148 -7.00 1.82 -20.88
N ILE A 149 -6.01 1.26 -20.20
CA ILE A 149 -4.58 1.46 -20.45
C ILE A 149 -4.02 0.22 -21.16
N SER A 150 -4.07 0.23 -22.50
CA SER A 150 -3.52 -0.85 -23.34
C SER A 150 -2.02 -0.70 -23.57
N THR A 151 -1.52 0.54 -23.49
CA THR A 151 -0.11 0.92 -23.59
C THR A 151 0.20 1.92 -22.49
N GLY A 152 1.46 2.01 -22.05
CA GLY A 152 1.85 2.83 -20.89
C GLY A 152 1.27 4.26 -20.92
N PHE A 153 0.77 4.73 -19.79
CA PHE A 153 0.17 6.06 -19.66
C PHE A 153 0.69 6.77 -18.42
N GLN A 154 0.85 8.09 -18.48
CA GLN A 154 1.29 8.87 -17.33
C GLN A 154 0.62 10.25 -17.21
N PRO A 155 0.07 10.64 -16.04
CA PRO A 155 0.05 12.04 -15.65
C PRO A 155 1.47 12.60 -15.63
N SER A 156 1.67 13.77 -16.23
CA SER A 156 2.96 14.46 -16.32
C SER A 156 2.87 15.87 -15.77
N GLU A 157 3.99 16.36 -15.24
CA GLU A 157 4.12 17.73 -14.76
C GLU A 157 3.70 18.75 -15.82
N GLY A 158 2.96 19.76 -15.36
CA GLY A 158 2.55 20.93 -16.13
C GLY A 158 2.46 22.15 -15.23
N SER A 159 1.55 23.07 -15.52
CA SER A 159 1.26 24.22 -14.64
C SER A 159 0.43 23.84 -13.42
N SER A 160 -0.36 22.77 -13.54
CA SER A 160 -1.04 22.10 -12.44
C SER A 160 -0.73 20.61 -12.52
N ASN A 161 -0.52 20.02 -11.36
CA ASN A 161 -0.06 18.64 -11.25
C ASN A 161 -1.12 17.71 -10.63
N ASP A 162 -2.37 18.18 -10.57
CA ASP A 162 -3.50 17.46 -10.00
C ASP A 162 -4.29 16.68 -11.06
N PHE A 163 -4.52 15.40 -10.76
CA PHE A 163 -5.24 14.46 -11.61
C PHE A 163 -6.22 13.64 -10.78
N PHE A 164 -7.43 13.46 -11.30
CA PHE A 164 -8.52 12.80 -10.59
C PHE A 164 -8.99 11.54 -11.32
N PHE A 165 -9.00 10.43 -10.59
CA PHE A 165 -9.43 9.13 -11.08
C PHE A 165 -10.62 8.68 -10.23
N ASN A 166 -11.83 9.07 -10.63
CA ASN A 166 -13.09 8.72 -9.98
C ASN A 166 -13.83 7.57 -10.71
N GLY A 167 -13.40 7.24 -11.93
CA GLY A 167 -13.87 6.10 -12.73
C GLY A 167 -12.97 4.86 -12.63
N LYS A 168 -13.36 3.81 -13.35
CA LYS A 168 -12.66 2.52 -13.37
C LYS A 168 -11.41 2.57 -14.26
N ILE A 169 -10.32 1.98 -13.82
CA ILE A 169 -9.14 1.70 -14.65
C ILE A 169 -9.15 0.23 -15.08
N GLU A 170 -8.83 -0.01 -16.35
CA GLU A 170 -8.70 -1.34 -16.95
C GLU A 170 -7.42 -1.45 -17.78
N GLY A 171 -7.06 -2.67 -18.16
CA GLY A 171 -5.93 -2.95 -19.04
C GLY A 171 -4.75 -3.62 -18.32
N THR A 172 -3.64 -3.71 -19.04
CA THR A 172 -2.47 -4.51 -18.63
C THR A 172 -1.18 -3.72 -18.65
N ALA A 173 -1.17 -2.53 -19.26
CA ALA A 173 0.01 -1.69 -19.32
C ALA A 173 0.08 -0.75 -18.12
N ASN A 174 1.29 -0.34 -17.76
CA ASN A 174 1.54 0.42 -16.54
C ASN A 174 0.92 1.83 -16.58
N LEU A 175 0.38 2.24 -15.44
CA LEU A 175 0.05 3.63 -15.12
C LEU A 175 1.21 4.19 -14.31
N ARG A 176 1.92 5.17 -14.89
CA ARG A 176 3.06 5.81 -14.25
C ARG A 176 2.68 7.20 -13.77
N PHE A 177 2.91 7.48 -12.50
CA PHE A 177 2.73 8.80 -11.92
C PHE A 177 4.01 9.62 -12.14
N GLY A 178 3.92 10.62 -13.01
CA GLY A 178 5.02 11.50 -13.37
C GLY A 178 5.58 12.28 -12.18
N ALA A 179 6.77 12.85 -12.34
CA ALA A 179 7.39 13.60 -11.26
C ALA A 179 6.51 14.77 -10.80
N ASN A 180 6.49 15.05 -9.50
CA ASN A 180 5.74 16.14 -8.86
C ASN A 180 4.22 16.09 -9.09
N THR A 181 3.65 14.95 -9.53
CA THR A 181 2.20 14.80 -9.75
C THR A 181 1.46 14.29 -8.53
N THR A 182 0.21 14.73 -8.37
CA THR A 182 -0.74 14.22 -7.38
C THR A 182 -1.91 13.58 -8.09
N SER A 183 -2.12 12.29 -7.83
CA SER A 183 -3.24 11.53 -8.36
C SER A 183 -4.18 11.12 -7.25
N THR A 184 -5.42 11.59 -7.32
CA THR A 184 -6.45 11.31 -6.32
C THR A 184 -7.47 10.32 -6.86
N PHE A 185 -7.69 9.23 -6.13
CA PHE A 185 -8.69 8.22 -6.41
C PHE A 185 -9.92 8.43 -5.54
N GLY A 186 -11.09 8.50 -6.18
CA GLY A 186 -12.36 8.77 -5.52
C GLY A 186 -12.90 7.60 -4.68
N ASN A 187 -13.89 7.93 -3.85
CA ASN A 187 -14.62 7.00 -2.96
C ASN A 187 -15.10 5.72 -3.66
N THR A 188 -15.71 5.84 -4.83
CA THR A 188 -16.40 4.71 -5.48
C THR A 188 -15.51 3.90 -6.41
N VAL A 189 -14.20 4.17 -6.44
CA VAL A 189 -13.29 3.57 -7.41
C VAL A 189 -12.94 2.15 -7.01
N SER A 190 -13.21 1.20 -7.91
CA SER A 190 -12.59 -0.11 -7.88
C SER A 190 -11.86 -0.38 -9.20
N ASN A 191 -10.59 -0.76 -9.11
CA ASN A 191 -9.79 -1.17 -10.27
C ASN A 191 -9.48 -2.67 -10.25
N THR A 192 -10.34 -3.48 -9.60
CA THR A 192 -10.21 -4.94 -9.63
C THR A 192 -10.13 -5.43 -11.07
N GLY A 193 -9.10 -6.23 -11.35
CA GLY A 193 -8.82 -6.79 -12.67
C GLY A 193 -7.88 -5.94 -13.54
N TYR A 194 -7.47 -4.75 -13.11
CA TYR A 194 -6.36 -4.02 -13.73
C TYR A 194 -5.03 -4.67 -13.32
N THR A 195 -4.28 -5.18 -14.29
CA THR A 195 -3.06 -5.96 -14.02
C THR A 195 -1.76 -5.20 -14.26
N GLY A 196 -1.84 -3.97 -14.79
CA GLY A 196 -0.68 -3.10 -14.94
C GLY A 196 -0.09 -2.68 -13.60
N GLU A 197 1.20 -2.35 -13.59
CA GLU A 197 1.83 -1.79 -12.39
C GLU A 197 1.39 -0.33 -12.17
N LEU A 198 1.36 0.08 -10.90
CA LEU A 198 1.33 1.48 -10.51
C LEU A 198 2.79 1.93 -10.30
N VAL A 199 3.31 2.80 -11.17
CA VAL A 199 4.73 3.19 -11.12
C VAL A 199 4.84 4.63 -10.62
N GLN A 200 5.57 4.87 -9.54
CA GLN A 200 5.76 6.22 -8.98
C GLN A 200 7.15 6.79 -9.30
N LEU A 201 7.19 8.03 -9.78
CA LEU A 201 8.43 8.80 -9.98
C LEU A 201 8.65 9.83 -8.87
N LEU A 202 9.71 10.63 -8.99
CA LEU A 202 10.16 11.64 -8.02
C LEU A 202 9.00 12.51 -7.51
N ASN A 203 8.85 12.62 -6.19
CA ASN A 203 7.83 13.45 -5.52
C ASN A 203 6.37 13.19 -5.95
N SER A 204 6.08 12.08 -6.65
CA SER A 204 4.70 11.76 -7.04
C SER A 204 3.90 11.27 -5.85
N SER A 205 2.62 11.64 -5.77
CA SER A 205 1.73 11.28 -4.67
C SER A 205 0.46 10.60 -5.18
N ILE A 206 0.09 9.51 -4.53
CA ILE A 206 -1.18 8.80 -4.74
C ILE A 206 -2.05 9.00 -3.49
N ILE A 207 -3.26 9.49 -3.66
CA ILE A 207 -4.24 9.64 -2.57
C ILE A 207 -5.42 8.73 -2.87
N VAL A 208 -5.66 7.75 -2.00
CA VAL A 208 -6.74 6.77 -2.18
C VAL A 208 -7.85 7.07 -1.19
N ASN A 209 -8.92 7.70 -1.66
CA ASN A 209 -10.12 7.99 -0.89
C ASN A 209 -11.21 6.93 -1.06
N THR A 210 -10.88 5.82 -1.72
CA THR A 210 -11.78 4.68 -1.91
C THR A 210 -12.40 4.24 -0.58
N ALA A 211 -13.70 3.96 -0.61
CA ALA A 211 -14.43 3.54 0.58
C ALA A 211 -13.89 2.22 1.15
N ASP A 212 -14.15 2.00 2.45
CA ASP A 212 -13.79 0.76 3.15
C ASP A 212 -14.29 -0.47 2.38
N ASP A 213 -13.42 -1.48 2.27
CA ASP A 213 -13.60 -2.76 1.58
C ASP A 213 -13.83 -2.70 0.06
N VAL A 214 -13.83 -1.52 -0.55
CA VAL A 214 -13.79 -1.37 -2.00
C VAL A 214 -12.33 -1.47 -2.47
N VAL A 215 -12.02 -2.45 -3.31
CA VAL A 215 -10.64 -2.69 -3.75
C VAL A 215 -10.23 -1.66 -4.79
N PHE A 216 -9.45 -0.67 -4.35
CA PHE A 216 -8.77 0.29 -5.21
C PHE A 216 -7.78 -0.42 -6.13
N TYR A 217 -6.96 -1.33 -5.61
CA TYR A 217 -5.91 -2.00 -6.39
C TYR A 217 -5.54 -3.37 -5.81
N ASP A 218 -5.60 -4.39 -6.66
CA ASP A 218 -5.19 -5.79 -6.42
C ASP A 218 -4.25 -6.32 -7.51
N GLY A 219 -3.66 -5.42 -8.30
CA GLY A 219 -2.71 -5.76 -9.37
C GLY A 219 -1.34 -6.18 -8.85
N LEU A 220 -0.32 -6.07 -9.71
CA LEU A 220 1.03 -6.57 -9.42
C LEU A 220 1.66 -5.89 -8.20
N LYS A 221 1.84 -4.56 -8.26
CA LYS A 221 2.57 -3.79 -7.24
C LYS A 221 2.50 -2.29 -7.48
N ILE A 222 2.82 -1.54 -6.43
CA ILE A 222 3.40 -0.20 -6.56
C ILE A 222 4.92 -0.35 -6.77
N GLN A 223 5.41 0.11 -7.92
CA GLN A 223 6.83 0.19 -8.23
C GLN A 223 7.34 1.62 -8.01
N VAL A 224 8.29 1.79 -7.10
CA VAL A 224 8.85 3.11 -6.75
C VAL A 224 10.16 3.34 -7.49
N ASN A 225 10.12 4.23 -8.47
CA ASN A 225 11.23 4.58 -9.36
C ASN A 225 11.72 6.03 -9.20
N GLY A 226 11.32 6.72 -8.13
CA GLY A 226 11.88 8.02 -7.78
C GLY A 226 11.78 8.31 -6.28
N ASN A 227 12.64 9.22 -5.81
CA ASN A 227 12.69 9.64 -4.41
C ASN A 227 11.43 10.39 -3.98
N ASN A 228 11.14 10.34 -2.69
CA ASN A 228 10.10 11.10 -2.01
C ASN A 228 8.70 10.94 -2.64
N SER A 229 8.45 9.84 -3.35
CA SER A 229 7.09 9.51 -3.73
C SER A 229 6.28 9.03 -2.52
N SER A 230 4.96 9.11 -2.61
CA SER A 230 4.09 8.70 -1.52
C SER A 230 2.79 8.04 -1.98
N ALA A 231 2.22 7.19 -1.14
CA ALA A 231 0.81 6.84 -1.22
C ALA A 231 0.13 7.00 0.13
N THR A 232 -1.13 7.42 0.11
CA THR A 232 -1.96 7.56 1.31
C THR A 232 -3.25 6.76 1.12
N LEU A 233 -3.50 5.82 2.02
CA LEU A 233 -4.69 4.97 2.01
C LEU A 233 -5.67 5.44 3.10
N ASN A 234 -6.80 6.01 2.67
CA ASN A 234 -7.84 6.51 3.57
C ASN A 234 -8.99 5.52 3.82
N GLY A 235 -9.07 4.45 3.03
CA GLY A 235 -10.06 3.38 3.21
C GLY A 235 -9.45 2.08 3.73
N GLU A 236 -10.23 1.31 4.47
CA GLU A 236 -9.89 -0.02 4.96
C GLU A 236 -9.89 -1.06 3.82
N ASN A 237 -8.90 -1.95 3.80
CA ASN A 237 -8.78 -3.07 2.85
C ASN A 237 -8.83 -2.69 1.34
N VAL A 238 -8.50 -1.45 1.00
CA VAL A 238 -8.54 -0.93 -0.37
C VAL A 238 -7.34 -1.39 -1.22
N PHE A 239 -6.22 -1.75 -0.58
CA PHE A 239 -4.98 -2.10 -1.27
C PHE A 239 -4.55 -3.55 -0.95
N LYS A 240 -4.48 -4.39 -1.99
CA LYS A 240 -4.24 -5.84 -1.88
C LYS A 240 -3.00 -6.30 -2.66
N SER A 241 -2.04 -5.41 -2.84
CA SER A 241 -0.83 -5.64 -3.65
C SER A 241 0.44 -5.40 -2.84
N GLY A 242 1.59 -5.52 -3.50
CA GLY A 242 2.91 -5.36 -2.90
C GLY A 242 3.53 -4.00 -3.22
N ILE A 243 4.66 -3.73 -2.56
CA ILE A 243 5.47 -2.53 -2.76
C ILE A 243 6.87 -2.97 -3.19
N THR A 244 7.38 -2.38 -4.27
CA THR A 244 8.79 -2.54 -4.67
C THR A 244 9.49 -1.21 -4.66
N VAL A 245 10.50 -1.06 -3.81
CA VAL A 245 11.35 0.13 -3.73
C VAL A 245 12.57 -0.05 -4.62
N GLY A 246 12.63 0.72 -5.71
CA GLY A 246 13.71 0.68 -6.69
C GLY A 246 15.00 1.35 -6.19
N GLY A 247 16.15 0.70 -6.43
CA GLY A 247 17.47 1.30 -6.18
C GLY A 247 17.64 1.84 -4.75
N THR A 248 18.01 3.12 -4.64
CA THR A 248 18.16 3.84 -3.36
C THR A 248 17.01 4.80 -3.10
N ASN A 249 15.84 4.58 -3.71
CA ASN A 249 14.73 5.50 -3.61
C ASN A 249 14.13 5.54 -2.19
N THR A 250 13.62 6.70 -1.79
CA THR A 250 12.79 6.86 -0.60
C THR A 250 11.30 6.85 -0.96
N TYR A 251 10.50 6.09 -0.20
CA TYR A 251 9.05 6.00 -0.39
C TYR A 251 8.32 6.20 0.93
N THR A 252 7.22 6.95 0.92
CA THR A 252 6.35 7.09 2.11
C THR A 252 5.01 6.43 1.85
N PHE A 253 4.63 5.48 2.71
CA PHE A 253 3.36 4.77 2.62
C PHE A 253 2.53 5.06 3.87
N ASN A 254 1.52 5.92 3.74
CA ASN A 254 0.63 6.30 4.83
C ASN A 254 -0.58 5.37 4.87
N VAL A 255 -0.74 4.67 5.97
CA VAL A 255 -1.83 3.72 6.24
C VAL A 255 -2.73 4.34 7.30
N ASN A 256 -3.84 4.95 6.88
CA ASN A 256 -4.78 5.60 7.80
C ASN A 256 -5.88 4.64 8.28
N LYS A 257 -6.03 3.49 7.62
CA LYS A 257 -7.01 2.44 7.90
C LYS A 257 -6.42 1.06 7.67
N ASN A 258 -7.00 0.05 8.34
CA ASN A 258 -6.49 -1.32 8.31
C ASN A 258 -6.31 -1.86 6.89
N GLN A 259 -5.26 -2.64 6.67
CA GLN A 259 -5.06 -3.40 5.44
C GLN A 259 -4.73 -4.85 5.81
N SER A 260 -5.60 -5.78 5.46
CA SER A 260 -5.49 -7.18 5.90
C SER A 260 -4.83 -8.13 4.90
N ALA A 261 -4.57 -7.68 3.67
CA ALA A 261 -4.20 -8.58 2.57
C ALA A 261 -3.15 -7.98 1.62
N MET A 262 -2.17 -7.25 2.15
CA MET A 262 -1.04 -6.78 1.33
C MET A 262 -0.10 -7.94 1.00
N THR A 263 0.60 -7.84 -0.14
CA THR A 263 1.57 -8.86 -0.53
C THR A 263 2.98 -8.50 -0.05
N ASN A 264 4.02 -8.66 -0.87
CA ASN A 264 5.40 -8.53 -0.43
C ASN A 264 5.93 -7.09 -0.50
N ILE A 265 6.88 -6.80 0.39
CA ILE A 265 7.79 -5.66 0.32
C ILE A 265 9.08 -6.16 -0.32
N ILE A 266 9.50 -5.49 -1.39
CA ILE A 266 10.71 -5.83 -2.15
C ILE A 266 11.59 -4.58 -2.24
N PHE A 267 12.89 -4.77 -2.03
CA PHE A 267 13.90 -3.74 -2.29
C PHE A 267 14.80 -4.19 -3.45
N GLN A 268 15.06 -3.28 -4.39
CA GLN A 268 15.98 -3.50 -5.52
C GLN A 268 17.32 -2.79 -5.31
N GLY A 269 17.67 -2.51 -4.05
CA GLY A 269 18.89 -1.81 -3.63
C GLY A 269 18.77 -1.35 -2.18
N GLY A 270 19.49 -0.29 -1.82
CA GLY A 270 19.49 0.31 -0.48
C GLY A 270 18.39 1.33 -0.23
N GLY A 271 17.22 1.15 -0.83
CA GLY A 271 16.07 2.07 -0.71
C GLY A 271 15.47 2.10 0.70
N THR A 272 14.60 3.07 0.94
CA THR A 272 13.91 3.23 2.23
C THR A 272 12.40 3.27 2.04
N LEU A 273 11.69 2.41 2.77
CA LEU A 273 10.23 2.48 2.95
C LEU A 273 9.95 3.15 4.30
N ASN A 274 9.36 4.33 4.28
CA ASN A 274 8.79 4.99 5.44
C ASN A 274 7.32 4.58 5.56
N LEU A 275 7.05 3.59 6.39
CA LEU A 275 5.72 3.13 6.72
C LEU A 275 5.14 3.98 7.85
N VAL A 276 4.10 4.76 7.54
CA VAL A 276 3.43 5.62 8.52
C VAL A 276 2.09 4.99 8.86
N VAL A 277 1.95 4.54 10.10
CA VAL A 277 0.77 3.82 10.59
C VAL A 277 -0.02 4.74 11.51
N ASP A 278 -1.27 5.03 11.14
CA ASP A 278 -2.14 5.87 11.96
C ASP A 278 -2.48 5.20 13.30
N ASN A 279 -2.79 6.03 14.30
CA ASN A 279 -3.14 5.56 15.64
C ASN A 279 -4.39 4.64 15.64
N ALA A 280 -5.35 4.87 14.74
CA ALA A 280 -6.56 4.07 14.61
C ALA A 280 -6.35 2.70 13.95
N VAL A 281 -5.21 2.48 13.28
CA VAL A 281 -4.92 1.18 12.63
C VAL A 281 -4.65 0.11 13.69
N THR A 282 -5.40 -0.98 13.62
CA THR A 282 -5.25 -2.15 14.49
C THR A 282 -4.76 -3.38 13.73
N ASN A 283 -4.77 -3.35 12.38
CA ASN A 283 -4.30 -4.44 11.55
C ASN A 283 -3.64 -3.93 10.27
N LEU A 284 -2.36 -4.28 10.08
CA LEU A 284 -1.61 -4.09 8.85
C LEU A 284 -0.85 -5.38 8.53
N SER A 285 -1.40 -6.20 7.64
CA SER A 285 -0.92 -7.54 7.34
C SER A 285 -0.30 -7.64 5.95
N PHE A 286 0.91 -8.18 5.90
CA PHE A 286 1.65 -8.54 4.70
C PHE A 286 1.76 -10.07 4.57
N ALA A 287 1.93 -10.56 3.33
CA ALA A 287 2.31 -11.95 3.08
C ALA A 287 3.66 -12.32 3.74
N ASN A 288 4.00 -13.61 3.76
CA ASN A 288 5.33 -14.04 4.22
C ASN A 288 6.41 -13.43 3.29
N ASN A 289 7.34 -12.67 3.86
CA ASN A 289 8.38 -11.92 3.16
C ASN A 289 9.77 -12.59 3.26
N SER A 290 9.91 -13.68 4.00
CA SER A 290 11.21 -14.35 4.24
C SER A 290 11.90 -14.84 2.96
N ALA A 291 11.13 -15.17 1.91
CA ALA A 291 11.65 -15.59 0.62
C ALA A 291 12.18 -14.44 -0.26
N ASN A 292 11.94 -13.18 0.13
CA ASN A 292 12.31 -11.99 -0.63
C ASN A 292 13.33 -11.15 0.17
N PRO A 293 14.65 -11.40 0.02
CA PRO A 293 15.67 -10.65 0.75
C PRO A 293 15.52 -9.14 0.51
N TRP A 294 15.56 -8.35 1.59
CA TRP A 294 15.48 -6.90 1.50
C TRP A 294 16.81 -6.24 1.13
N LEU A 295 17.81 -7.00 0.67
CA LEU A 295 19.15 -6.52 0.34
C LEU A 295 19.72 -5.63 1.46
N THR A 296 19.98 -4.35 1.17
CA THR A 296 20.40 -3.32 2.13
C THR A 296 19.31 -2.27 2.39
N GLY A 297 18.07 -2.57 1.98
CA GLY A 297 16.91 -1.70 2.19
C GLY A 297 16.60 -1.48 3.66
N THR A 298 15.79 -0.46 3.95
CA THR A 298 15.37 -0.12 5.31
C THR A 298 13.86 0.08 5.34
N VAL A 299 13.21 -0.44 6.38
CA VAL A 299 11.80 -0.14 6.71
C VAL A 299 11.78 0.72 7.97
N ASN A 300 11.43 2.00 7.81
CA ASN A 300 11.21 2.90 8.94
C ASN A 300 9.72 2.92 9.27
N ILE A 301 9.37 2.68 10.53
CA ILE A 301 7.98 2.65 11.00
C ILE A 301 7.74 3.86 11.90
N THR A 302 6.77 4.69 11.53
CA THR A 302 6.19 5.73 12.39
C THR A 302 4.83 5.24 12.88
N GLY A 303 4.56 5.35 14.19
CA GLY A 303 3.33 4.83 14.80
C GLY A 303 3.36 3.34 15.14
N PHE A 304 4.54 2.77 15.37
CA PHE A 304 4.71 1.36 15.77
C PHE A 304 3.92 1.03 17.04
N LYS A 305 3.22 -0.11 17.02
CA LYS A 305 2.46 -0.71 18.12
C LYS A 305 2.64 -2.23 18.04
N ASN A 306 2.93 -2.88 19.17
CA ASN A 306 3.00 -4.34 19.26
C ASN A 306 1.69 -4.97 18.76
N GLY A 307 1.78 -6.04 17.95
CA GLY A 307 0.60 -6.79 17.53
C GLY A 307 -0.23 -6.16 16.40
N VAL A 308 0.20 -5.03 15.81
CA VAL A 308 -0.56 -4.35 14.74
C VAL A 308 -0.07 -4.76 13.34
N ILE A 309 1.25 -4.83 13.15
CA ILE A 309 1.86 -5.15 11.86
C ILE A 309 2.15 -6.65 11.82
N ARG A 310 1.77 -7.34 10.77
CA ARG A 310 1.94 -8.80 10.63
C ARG A 310 2.65 -9.17 9.34
N PHE A 311 3.52 -10.17 9.41
CA PHE A 311 4.17 -10.77 8.24
C PHE A 311 3.90 -12.28 8.24
N GLY A 312 3.19 -12.77 7.24
CA GLY A 312 2.81 -14.18 7.17
C GLY A 312 1.87 -14.60 8.29
N THR A 313 1.91 -15.88 8.66
CA THR A 313 1.00 -16.46 9.66
C THR A 313 1.70 -17.09 10.85
N ASP A 314 3.01 -16.93 10.93
CA ASP A 314 3.88 -17.52 11.95
C ASP A 314 5.14 -16.67 12.14
N ASN A 315 6.00 -17.10 13.06
CA ASN A 315 7.26 -16.42 13.39
C ASN A 315 8.34 -16.50 12.30
N THR A 316 8.05 -17.09 11.14
CA THR A 316 8.97 -17.20 9.99
C THR A 316 8.63 -16.23 8.86
N GLY A 317 7.69 -15.32 9.08
CA GLY A 317 7.29 -14.29 8.11
C GLY A 317 8.41 -13.37 7.63
N LEU A 318 9.49 -13.23 8.43
CA LEU A 318 10.70 -12.46 8.14
C LEU A 318 11.93 -13.23 8.62
N THR A 319 13.06 -13.01 7.94
CA THR A 319 14.38 -13.47 8.39
C THR A 319 14.96 -12.55 9.47
N ALA A 320 15.95 -13.04 10.24
CA ALA A 320 16.68 -12.22 11.21
C ALA A 320 17.37 -11.00 10.58
N GLN A 321 17.82 -11.12 9.33
CA GLN A 321 18.38 -9.99 8.58
C GLN A 321 17.31 -8.94 8.27
N GLN A 322 16.12 -9.35 7.83
CA GLN A 322 15.03 -8.40 7.56
C GLN A 322 14.55 -7.70 8.83
N LEU A 323 14.47 -8.41 9.96
CA LEU A 323 14.13 -7.81 11.25
C LEU A 323 15.12 -6.71 11.66
N SER A 324 16.42 -6.88 11.39
CA SER A 324 17.44 -5.85 11.71
C SER A 324 17.40 -4.63 10.77
N GLN A 325 16.67 -4.73 9.66
CA GLN A 325 16.43 -3.63 8.71
C GLN A 325 15.21 -2.78 9.07
N ILE A 326 14.46 -3.16 10.11
CA ILE A 326 13.31 -2.41 10.61
C ILE A 326 13.78 -1.42 11.68
N LYS A 327 13.25 -0.19 11.63
CA LYS A 327 13.53 0.87 12.60
C LYS A 327 12.22 1.50 13.06
N ALA A 328 12.07 1.74 14.36
CA ALA A 328 11.06 2.62 14.93
C ALA A 328 11.63 3.36 16.14
N THR A 329 11.10 4.55 16.43
CA THR A 329 11.54 5.34 17.58
C THR A 329 11.36 4.57 18.89
N GLY A 330 12.44 4.47 19.67
CA GLY A 330 12.42 3.82 20.99
C GLY A 330 12.56 2.29 20.97
N ILE A 331 12.63 1.65 19.80
CA ILE A 331 12.79 0.20 19.67
C ILE A 331 14.21 -0.15 19.27
N THR A 332 14.83 -1.11 19.98
CA THR A 332 16.21 -1.54 19.74
C THR A 332 16.29 -2.79 18.86
N ALA A 333 15.31 -3.69 18.97
CA ALA A 333 15.23 -4.92 18.19
C ALA A 333 13.77 -5.34 18.01
N PHE A 334 13.49 -5.99 16.87
CA PHE A 334 12.17 -6.54 16.56
C PHE A 334 12.20 -8.06 16.52
N ALA A 335 11.05 -8.66 16.83
CA ALA A 335 10.78 -10.08 16.65
C ALA A 335 9.40 -10.30 16.01
N LEU A 336 9.13 -11.52 15.57
CA LEU A 336 7.79 -11.97 15.24
C LEU A 336 7.28 -12.90 16.35
N ASP A 337 6.04 -12.72 16.78
CA ASP A 337 5.37 -13.68 17.67
C ASP A 337 4.94 -14.96 16.92
N SER A 338 4.30 -15.89 17.62
CA SER A 338 3.83 -17.15 17.04
C SER A 338 2.79 -17.01 15.94
N GLU A 339 2.13 -15.86 15.83
CA GLU A 339 1.12 -15.57 14.81
C GLU A 339 1.70 -14.72 13.67
N GLY A 340 2.96 -14.29 13.78
CA GLY A 340 3.65 -13.47 12.79
C GLY A 340 3.51 -11.97 12.99
N TYR A 341 3.01 -11.52 14.15
CA TYR A 341 2.97 -10.09 14.45
C TYR A 341 4.34 -9.57 14.85
N LEU A 342 4.66 -8.40 14.33
CA LEU A 342 5.84 -7.63 14.69
C LEU A 342 5.67 -7.07 16.10
N ILE A 343 6.65 -7.38 16.94
CA ILE A 343 6.72 -6.93 18.33
C ILE A 343 8.11 -6.38 18.64
N ASP A 344 8.19 -5.53 19.67
CA ASP A 344 9.44 -5.21 20.34
C ASP A 344 9.99 -6.50 20.96
N ALA A 345 11.21 -6.88 20.55
CA ALA A 345 11.85 -8.09 21.03
C ALA A 345 12.01 -8.11 22.57
N ALA A 346 12.09 -6.94 23.23
CA ALA A 346 12.12 -6.85 24.68
C ALA A 346 10.84 -7.39 25.33
N THR A 347 9.69 -7.30 24.65
CA THR A 347 8.39 -7.79 25.13
C THR A 347 8.19 -9.29 24.89
N ALA A 348 9.03 -9.92 24.07
CA ALA A 348 9.03 -11.37 23.86
C ALA A 348 9.69 -12.15 25.01
N SER A 349 10.34 -11.44 25.95
CA SER A 349 11.07 -12.06 27.05
C SER A 349 10.14 -12.54 28.16
N VAL A 350 10.19 -13.84 28.46
CA VAL A 350 9.57 -14.46 29.64
C VAL A 350 10.41 -14.29 30.91
N ASN A 351 11.39 -13.38 30.93
CA ASN A 351 12.25 -13.16 32.10
C ASN A 351 11.50 -12.65 33.35
N ASP A 352 10.20 -12.35 33.24
CA ASP A 352 9.33 -12.05 34.39
C ASP A 352 9.01 -13.28 35.26
N PHE A 353 9.36 -14.49 34.83
CA PHE A 353 9.51 -15.59 35.77
C PHE A 353 10.91 -15.52 36.37
N GLU A 354 11.10 -14.68 37.39
CA GLU A 354 12.17 -14.97 38.34
C GLU A 354 11.93 -16.39 38.86
N GLU A 355 12.83 -17.31 38.51
CA GLU A 355 12.92 -18.61 39.16
C GLU A 355 13.23 -18.30 40.63
N ASN A 356 12.17 -18.16 41.42
CA ASN A 356 12.25 -18.00 42.85
C ASN A 356 12.84 -19.33 43.34
N THR A 357 14.17 -19.38 43.41
CA THR A 357 14.93 -20.55 43.80
C THR A 357 14.66 -20.78 45.27
N ILE A 358 13.50 -21.38 45.57
CA ILE A 358 13.17 -21.87 46.89
C ILE A 358 14.28 -22.87 47.20
N ASN A 359 15.13 -22.56 48.18
CA ASN A 359 16.17 -23.44 48.67
C ASN A 359 15.66 -24.13 49.95
N PRO A 360 14.76 -25.14 49.86
CA PRO A 360 14.14 -25.75 51.02
C PRO A 360 15.19 -26.48 51.88
N ILE A 361 14.99 -26.45 53.19
CA ILE A 361 15.73 -27.21 54.19
C ILE A 361 15.10 -28.59 54.32
N ALA A 362 13.77 -28.69 54.29
CA ALA A 362 13.01 -29.93 54.41
C ALA A 362 12.61 -30.51 53.05
N TYR A 363 12.85 -31.81 52.89
CA TYR A 363 12.42 -32.63 51.77
C TYR A 363 11.51 -33.75 52.31
N PRO A 364 10.19 -33.52 52.37
CA PRO A 364 9.25 -34.57 52.73
C PRO A 364 9.29 -35.67 51.67
N THR A 365 9.38 -36.93 52.10
CA THR A 365 9.27 -38.08 51.21
C THR A 365 7.84 -38.59 51.17
N ILE A 366 7.35 -38.93 49.99
CA ILE A 366 5.96 -39.36 49.76
C ILE A 366 5.56 -40.69 50.44
N SER A 367 6.52 -41.47 50.96
CA SER A 367 6.27 -42.85 51.40
C SER A 367 6.80 -43.21 52.78
N SER A 368 7.39 -42.28 53.51
CA SER A 368 7.88 -42.55 54.85
C SER A 368 7.40 -41.39 55.72
N ASP A 369 6.93 -41.70 56.93
CA ASP A 369 6.51 -40.74 57.95
C ASP A 369 7.71 -39.91 58.46
N ILE A 370 8.47 -39.34 57.55
CA ILE A 370 9.82 -38.85 57.71
C ILE A 370 10.01 -37.65 56.79
N ILE A 371 10.65 -36.60 57.32
CA ILE A 371 11.08 -35.42 56.58
C ILE A 371 12.60 -35.40 56.63
N ASN A 372 13.25 -35.42 55.46
CA ASN A 372 14.71 -35.31 55.38
C ASN A 372 15.12 -33.85 55.40
N PHE A 373 16.29 -33.56 55.95
CA PHE A 373 16.87 -32.23 55.96
C PHE A 373 18.10 -32.15 55.06
N LYS A 374 18.21 -31.06 54.29
CA LYS A 374 19.37 -30.77 53.42
C LYS A 374 20.68 -30.77 54.20
N GLU A 375 20.60 -30.22 55.41
CA GLU A 375 21.71 -30.03 56.34
C GLU A 375 21.24 -30.43 57.73
N ALA A 376 22.16 -30.84 58.59
CA ALA A 376 21.83 -31.23 59.96
C ALA A 376 21.17 -30.07 60.72
N GLN A 377 20.00 -30.33 61.29
CA GLN A 377 19.20 -29.34 62.02
C GLN A 377 19.29 -29.56 63.53
N ASN A 378 18.92 -28.53 64.28
CA ASN A 378 18.75 -28.57 65.72
C ASN A 378 17.35 -28.06 66.04
N ASN A 379 16.74 -28.59 67.11
CA ASN A 379 15.56 -27.98 67.77
C ASN A 379 14.41 -27.61 66.79
N VAL A 380 13.99 -28.59 65.99
CA VAL A 380 12.94 -28.41 64.97
C VAL A 380 11.56 -28.47 65.61
N LYS A 381 10.68 -27.53 65.23
CA LYS A 381 9.28 -27.48 65.70
C LYS A 381 8.32 -27.63 64.54
N VAL A 382 7.23 -28.37 64.72
CA VAL A 382 6.13 -28.46 63.77
C VAL A 382 4.91 -27.79 64.36
N PHE A 383 4.28 -26.95 63.55
CA PHE A 383 3.06 -26.24 63.88
C PHE A 383 1.90 -26.73 63.01
N ASP A 384 0.72 -26.78 63.59
CA ASP A 384 -0.52 -26.89 62.82
C ASP A 384 -0.87 -25.56 62.13
N VAL A 385 -1.95 -25.58 61.33
CA VAL A 385 -2.45 -24.40 60.63
C VAL A 385 -2.95 -23.29 61.55
N ASN A 386 -3.17 -23.59 62.84
CA ASN A 386 -3.59 -22.62 63.85
C ASN A 386 -2.40 -22.04 64.63
N GLY A 387 -1.16 -22.37 64.24
CA GLY A 387 0.06 -21.89 64.89
C GLY A 387 0.36 -22.57 66.23
N ARG A 388 -0.24 -23.73 66.52
CA ARG A 388 0.06 -24.51 67.73
C ARG A 388 1.21 -25.46 67.47
N VAL A 389 2.17 -25.53 68.38
CA VAL A 389 3.27 -26.52 68.32
C VAL A 389 2.68 -27.91 68.61
N ILE A 390 2.76 -28.80 67.62
CA ILE A 390 2.27 -30.18 67.71
C ILE A 390 3.39 -31.21 67.79
N LEU A 391 4.61 -30.82 67.41
CA LEU A 391 5.82 -31.62 67.58
C LEU A 391 6.98 -30.67 67.88
N HIS A 392 7.78 -31.01 68.89
CA HIS A 392 8.99 -30.28 69.22
C HIS A 392 10.12 -31.29 69.43
N ASN A 393 11.03 -31.36 68.46
CA ASN A 393 12.17 -32.25 68.51
C ASN A 393 13.43 -31.47 68.90
N THR A 394 13.89 -31.65 70.13
CA THR A 394 15.07 -30.98 70.70
C THR A 394 16.39 -31.69 70.39
N ALA A 395 16.40 -32.73 69.56
CA ALA A 395 17.62 -33.42 69.15
C ALA A 395 18.59 -32.49 68.42
N LYS A 396 19.89 -32.79 68.56
CA LYS A 396 20.97 -32.07 67.88
C LYS A 396 21.46 -32.84 66.66
N ASN A 397 21.88 -32.10 65.64
CA ASN A 397 22.45 -32.61 64.39
C ASN A 397 21.56 -33.66 63.69
N GLN A 398 20.23 -33.48 63.75
CA GLN A 398 19.31 -34.40 63.10
C GLN A 398 19.27 -34.13 61.60
N THR A 399 19.37 -35.18 60.79
CA THR A 399 19.19 -35.11 59.32
C THR A 399 17.77 -35.45 58.90
N VAL A 400 16.93 -35.82 59.87
CA VAL A 400 15.61 -36.40 59.67
C VAL A 400 14.68 -36.00 60.82
N LEU A 401 13.39 -35.79 60.52
CA LEU A 401 12.31 -35.66 61.48
C LEU A 401 11.19 -36.68 61.21
N THR A 402 10.90 -37.53 62.19
CA THR A 402 9.77 -38.46 62.13
C THR A 402 8.46 -37.75 62.44
N VAL A 403 7.45 -37.93 61.59
CA VAL A 403 6.13 -37.30 61.67
C VAL A 403 4.98 -38.31 61.71
N SER A 404 5.25 -39.57 62.09
CA SER A 404 4.26 -40.67 62.08
C SER A 404 3.03 -40.40 62.94
N SER A 405 3.20 -39.65 64.03
CA SER A 405 2.11 -39.24 64.93
C SER A 405 1.20 -38.14 64.37
N LEU A 406 1.59 -37.47 63.29
CA LEU A 406 0.81 -36.37 62.71
C LEU A 406 -0.32 -36.91 61.82
N PRO A 407 -1.56 -36.42 61.93
CA PRO A 407 -2.61 -36.68 60.94
C PRO A 407 -2.26 -36.14 59.55
N ARG A 408 -2.99 -36.58 58.52
CA ARG A 408 -2.91 -35.97 57.18
C ARG A 408 -3.30 -34.50 57.26
N GLY A 409 -2.52 -33.62 56.64
CA GLY A 409 -2.78 -32.19 56.73
C GLY A 409 -1.60 -31.30 56.37
N LEU A 410 -1.84 -30.00 56.45
CA LEU A 410 -0.86 -28.95 56.23
C LEU A 410 -0.18 -28.59 57.55
N TYR A 411 1.15 -28.53 57.54
CA TYR A 411 1.94 -28.15 58.71
C TYR A 411 3.06 -27.18 58.33
N PHE A 412 3.59 -26.51 59.34
CA PHE A 412 4.75 -25.62 59.22
C PHE A 412 5.90 -26.12 60.06
N VAL A 413 7.06 -26.34 59.45
CA VAL A 413 8.30 -26.74 60.13
C VAL A 413 9.14 -25.51 60.35
N MET A 414 9.43 -25.19 61.60
CA MET A 414 10.34 -24.11 61.99
C MET A 414 11.68 -24.68 62.41
N PHE A 415 12.74 -24.14 61.81
CA PHE A 415 14.13 -24.47 62.12
C PHE A 415 14.74 -23.42 63.06
N ASP A 416 15.90 -23.73 63.66
CA ASP A 416 16.58 -22.84 64.60
C ASP A 416 16.98 -21.49 64.02
N ASN A 417 17.26 -21.43 62.73
CA ASN A 417 17.49 -20.18 62.00
C ASN A 417 16.22 -19.34 61.79
N LYS A 418 15.10 -19.73 62.42
CA LYS A 418 13.76 -19.13 62.30
C LYS A 418 13.14 -19.22 60.90
N LYS A 419 13.75 -19.98 59.99
CA LYS A 419 13.12 -20.29 58.71
C LYS A 419 11.92 -21.20 58.97
N VAL A 420 10.82 -20.93 58.26
CA VAL A 420 9.61 -21.73 58.33
C VAL A 420 9.33 -22.30 56.95
N GLU A 421 9.09 -23.60 56.87
CA GLU A 421 8.76 -24.28 55.62
C GLU A 421 7.42 -24.99 55.73
N LYS A 422 6.63 -24.87 54.68
CA LYS A 422 5.33 -25.51 54.56
C LYS A 422 5.51 -26.96 54.11
N ILE A 423 4.89 -27.88 54.81
CA ILE A 423 4.85 -29.30 54.44
C ILE A 423 3.40 -29.77 54.35
N ILE A 424 3.14 -30.73 53.47
CA ILE A 424 1.85 -31.41 53.37
C ILE A 424 2.10 -32.88 53.69
N LYS A 425 1.51 -33.37 54.78
CA LYS A 425 1.48 -34.80 55.08
C LYS A 425 0.27 -35.40 54.37
N GLN A 426 0.55 -36.30 53.43
CA GLN A 426 -0.47 -36.99 52.62
C GLN A 426 -1.10 -38.18 53.31
#